data_AF-A0A8T5TP08-F1
#
_entry.id   AF-A0A8T5TP08-F1
#
_cell.length_a   1.000
_cell.length_b   1.000
_cell.length_c   1.000
_cell.angle_alpha   90.00
_cell.angle_beta   90.00
_cell.angle_gamma   90.00
#
_symmetry.space_group_name_H-M   'P 1'
#
loop_
_entity.id
_entity.type
_entity.pdbx_description
1 polymer ?
#
loop_
_entity_poly.entity_id
_entity_poly.type
_entity_poly.pdbx_seq_one_letter_code
_entity_poly.pdbx_strand_id
1 'polypeptide(L)' 'MAWTPPSKITVIISFLFLALGLFLLVELFFDLTNILPVLTIGIFTSDQWYGIFGMTLVFLAWFLMYLGVRLKGF' A
#
# COMPACT_ATOMS: atom_id res chain seq x y z
N MET A 1 6.15 0.80 28.93
CA MET A 1 6.47 0.97 27.50
C MET A 1 5.87 2.28 27.07
N ALA A 2 6.66 3.34 26.92
CA ALA A 2 6.12 4.63 26.46
C ALA A 2 5.73 4.46 24.99
N TRP A 3 4.42 4.51 24.71
CA TRP A 3 3.92 4.56 23.34
C TRP A 3 4.32 5.93 22.78
N THR A 4 5.35 5.96 21.95
CA THR A 4 5.79 7.18 21.27
C THR A 4 5.00 7.34 19.97
N PRO A 5 4.31 8.48 19.77
CA PRO A 5 3.52 8.67 18.58
C PRO A 5 4.43 8.72 17.34
N PRO A 6 4.05 8.09 16.22
CA PRO A 6 4.82 8.09 14.99
C PRO A 6 4.99 9.52 14.45
N SER A 7 5.97 9.74 13.57
CA SER A 7 6.16 11.08 13.00
C SER A 7 5.00 11.44 12.10
N LYS A 8 4.62 12.73 12.05
CA LYS A 8 3.56 13.20 11.14
C LYS A 8 3.85 12.79 9.70
N ILE A 9 5.13 12.85 9.29
CA ILE A 9 5.57 12.44 7.95
C ILE A 9 5.33 10.93 7.73
N THR A 10 5.68 10.09 8.70
CA THR A 10 5.45 8.64 8.60
C THR A 10 3.96 8.31 8.46
N VAL A 11 3.09 9.01 9.18
CA VAL A 11 1.64 8.84 9.09
C VAL A 11 1.11 9.27 7.72
N ILE A 12 1.58 10.40 7.18
CA ILE A 12 1.18 10.88 5.85
C ILE A 12 1.61 9.89 4.78
N ILE A 13 2.86 9.41 4.84
CA ILE A 13 3.40 8.46 3.87
C ILE A 13 2.66 7.12 3.94
N SER A 14 2.45 6.56 5.14
CA SER A 14 1.71 5.31 5.29
C SER A 14 0.27 5.43 4.81
N PHE A 15 -0.39 6.57 5.07
CA PHE A 15 -1.74 6.83 4.57
C PHE A 15 -1.80 6.87 3.04
N LEU A 16 -0.84 7.51 2.38
CA LEU A 16 -0.77 7.56 0.91
C LEU A 16 -0.58 6.17 0.30
N PHE A 17 0.32 5.35 0.87
CA PHE A 17 0.51 3.97 0.42
C PHE A 17 -0.75 3.12 0.63
N LEU A 18 -1.46 3.32 1.74
CA LEU A 18 -2.72 2.62 2.00
C LEU A 18 -3.80 3.04 0.99
N ALA A 19 -3.96 4.35 0.76
CA ALA A 19 -4.94 4.87 -0.19
C ALA A 19 -4.69 4.35 -1.62
N LEU A 20 -3.43 4.35 -2.07
CA LEU A 20 -3.05 3.81 -3.38
C LEU A 20 -3.27 2.29 -3.46
N GLY A 21 -2.92 1.53 -2.42
CA GLY A 21 -3.14 0.09 -2.37
C GLY A 21 -4.62 -0.28 -2.41
N LEU A 22 -5.46 0.43 -1.64
CA LEU A 22 -6.91 0.23 -1.65
C LEU A 22 -7.53 0.65 -2.99
N PHE A 23 -7.07 1.75 -3.57
CA PHE A 23 -7.54 2.20 -4.88
C PHE A 23 -7.27 1.14 -5.98
N LEU A 24 -6.06 0.58 -6.01
CA LEU A 24 -5.73 -0.53 -6.93
C LEU A 24 -6.61 -1.75 -6.72
N LEU A 25 -6.87 -2.14 -5.47
CA LEU A 25 -7.74 -3.30 -5.18
C LEU A 25 -9.18 -3.03 -5.60
N VAL A 26 -9.72 -1.84 -5.30
CA VAL A 26 -11.08 -1.47 -5.72
C VAL A 26 -11.20 -1.47 -7.24
N GLU A 27 -10.24 -0.89 -7.94
CA GLU A 27 -10.22 -0.90 -9.40
C GLU A 27 -10.15 -2.33 -9.96
N LEU A 28 -9.34 -3.21 -9.35
CA LEU A 28 -9.24 -4.61 -9.76
C LEU A 28 -10.56 -5.40 -9.59
N PHE A 29 -11.33 -5.14 -8.52
CA PHE A 29 -12.56 -5.89 -8.24
C PHE A 29 -13.80 -5.32 -8.92
N PHE A 30 -13.84 -4.00 -9.13
CA PHE A 30 -15.04 -3.29 -9.60
C PHE A 30 -14.88 -2.65 -10.99
N ASP A 31 -13.66 -2.61 -11.53
CA ASP A 31 -13.33 -2.08 -12.87
C ASP A 31 -14.00 -0.72 -13.17
N LEU A 32 -13.93 0.20 -12.20
CA LEU A 32 -14.72 1.43 -12.21
C LEU A 32 -14.20 2.47 -13.23
N THR A 33 -12.90 2.50 -13.48
CA THR A 33 -12.26 3.59 -14.24
C THR A 33 -11.46 3.12 -15.45
N ASN A 34 -11.20 1.81 -15.60
CA ASN A 34 -10.47 1.21 -16.72
C ASN A 34 -9.08 1.87 -16.96
N ILE A 35 -8.48 2.42 -15.91
CA ILE A 35 -7.19 3.14 -15.97
C ILE A 35 -5.98 2.20 -15.88
N LEU A 36 -6.19 0.93 -15.56
CA LEU A 36 -5.12 -0.06 -15.42
C LEU A 36 -4.67 -0.51 -16.81
N PRO A 37 -3.44 -0.19 -17.25
CA PRO A 37 -2.95 -0.67 -18.53
C PRO A 37 -2.71 -2.18 -18.48
N VAL A 38 -2.79 -2.84 -19.64
CA VAL A 38 -2.44 -4.25 -19.75
C VAL A 38 -0.95 -4.42 -19.44
N LEU A 39 -0.65 -5.13 -18.36
CA LEU A 39 0.69 -5.44 -17.89
C LEU A 39 0.93 -6.95 -18.01
N THR A 40 1.66 -7.37 -19.03
CA THR A 40 2.04 -8.78 -19.24
C THR A 40 3.53 -8.95 -18.92
N ILE A 41 3.82 -9.28 -17.67
CA ILE A 41 5.19 -9.60 -17.23
C ILE A 41 5.23 -11.08 -16.83
N GLY A 42 6.00 -11.87 -17.58
CA GLY A 42 6.16 -13.30 -17.31
C GLY A 42 4.86 -14.10 -17.55
N ILE A 43 4.55 -15.00 -16.63
CA ILE A 43 3.46 -16.00 -16.75
C ILE A 43 2.15 -15.53 -16.10
N PHE A 44 2.19 -14.46 -15.32
CA PHE A 44 1.03 -13.96 -14.59
C PHE A 44 0.22 -12.98 -15.43
N THR A 45 -1.10 -13.00 -15.24
CA THR A 45 -2.01 -12.04 -15.87
C THR A 45 -1.86 -10.65 -15.23
N SER A 46 -2.30 -9.60 -15.95
CA SER A 46 -2.23 -8.22 -15.45
C SER A 46 -2.97 -8.06 -14.13
N ASP A 47 -4.14 -8.68 -14.01
CA ASP A 47 -4.96 -8.67 -12.79
C ASP A 47 -4.22 -9.24 -11.57
N GLN A 48 -3.47 -10.32 -11.79
CA GLN A 48 -2.67 -10.94 -10.73
C GLN A 48 -1.54 -10.00 -10.27
N TRP A 49 -0.87 -9.33 -11.21
CA TRP A 49 0.16 -8.34 -10.87
C TRP A 49 -0.41 -7.15 -10.11
N TYR A 50 -1.54 -6.59 -10.55
CA TYR A 50 -2.19 -5.49 -9.85
C TYR A 50 -2.69 -5.90 -8.46
N GLY A 51 -3.17 -7.12 -8.30
CA GLY A 51 -3.51 -7.69 -6.99
C GLY A 51 -2.29 -7.78 -6.06
N ILE A 52 -1.15 -8.26 -6.58
CA ILE A 52 0.11 -8.33 -5.82
C ILE A 52 0.58 -6.93 -5.42
N PHE A 53 0.56 -5.96 -6.33
CA PHE A 53 0.95 -4.58 -6.04
C PHE A 53 0.03 -3.93 -5.01
N GLY A 54 -1.29 -4.08 -5.15
CA GLY A 54 -2.27 -3.57 -4.19
C GLY A 54 -2.04 -4.14 -2.78
N MET A 55 -1.91 -5.47 -2.65
CA MET A 55 -1.62 -6.11 -1.37
C MET A 55 -0.26 -5.69 -0.78
N THR A 56 0.78 -5.58 -1.62
CA THR A 56 2.11 -5.15 -1.18
C THR A 56 2.08 -3.72 -0.65
N LEU A 57 1.36 -2.80 -1.30
CA LEU A 57 1.23 -1.41 -0.86
C LEU A 57 0.47 -1.30 0.46
N VAL A 58 -0.60 -2.07 0.64
CA VAL A 58 -1.32 -2.16 1.92
C VAL A 58 -0.39 -2.67 3.01
N PHE A 59 0.31 -3.77 2.78
CA PHE A 59 1.28 -4.30 3.75
C PHE A 59 2.38 -3.28 4.08
N LEU A 60 2.94 -2.61 3.07
CA LEU A 60 3.98 -1.59 3.23
C LEU A 60 3.49 -0.40 4.07
N ALA A 61 2.25 0.05 3.87
CA ALA A 61 1.66 1.10 4.68
C ALA A 61 1.64 0.75 6.17
N TRP A 62 1.21 -0.47 6.50
CA TRP A 62 1.18 -0.96 7.88
C TRP A 62 2.58 -1.16 8.44
N PHE A 63 3.51 -1.67 7.64
CA PHE A 63 4.90 -1.85 8.03
C PHE A 63 5.59 -0.52 8.34
N LEU A 64 5.39 0.51 7.50
CA LEU A 64 5.91 1.85 7.72
C LEU A 64 5.34 2.48 8.99
N MET A 65 4.04 2.29 9.24
CA MET A 65 3.41 2.75 10.47
C MET A 65 4.02 2.07 11.72
N TYR A 66 4.23 0.76 11.66
CA TYR A 66 4.88 -0.01 12.71
C TYR A 66 6.32 0.47 12.98
N LEU A 67 7.11 0.65 11.91
CA LEU A 67 8.47 1.20 12.01
C LEU A 67 8.46 2.62 12.59
N GLY A 68 7.51 3.47 12.18
CA GLY A 68 7.37 4.82 12.69
C GLY A 68 7.14 4.90 14.21
N VAL A 69 6.47 3.90 14.78
CA VAL A 69 6.26 3.76 16.22
C VAL A 69 7.50 3.19 16.91
N ARG A 70 8.15 2.17 16.32
CA ARG A 70 9.28 1.46 16.94
C ARG A 70 10.61 2.21 16.89
N LEU A 71 10.89 2.92 15.80
CA LEU A 71 12.18 3.60 15.57
C LEU A 71 12.25 4.98 16.25
N LYS A 72 11.12 5.52 16.72
CA LYS A 72 11.12 6.67 17.64
C LYS A 72 11.41 6.20 19.07
N GLY A 73 12.67 5.85 19.28
CA GLY A 73 13.25 5.44 20.56
C GLY A 73 14.54 6.18 20.89
N PHE A 74 14.64 7.46 20.52
CA PHE A 74 15.58 8.39 21.15
C PHE A 74 14.84 9.21 22.20
#